data_AF-A0AAV4PNP5-F1
#
_entry.id   AF-A0AAV4PNP5-F1
#
_cell.length_a   1.000
_cell.length_b   1.000
_cell.length_c   1.000
_cell.angle_alpha   90.00
_cell.angle_beta   90.00
_cell.angle_gamma   90.00
#
_symmetry.space_group_name_H-M   'P 1'
#
loop_
_entity.id
_entity.type
_entity.pdbx_description
1 polymer ?
#
loop_
_entity_poly.entity_id
_entity_poly.type
_entity_poly.pdbx_seq_one_letter_code
_entity_poly.pdbx_strand_id
1 'polypeptide(L)'
;MNFQLYEVTSTSTGIDLQEIIDNWLKNMPMGKIPNFVLSSHDFPRVASRVGSILASSLQIIMMLLPGIPICYYGDETKPSNSRDPMRTPMQWNSGKNAGFSDFDIPWLPVNSNFKIQNVEVEKADPFSVLQNFKKLVKLRRELSILYGTFEYAILDVDIFSFYTFYDGSQMLFNSS
;
A
#
# COMPACT_ATOMS: atom_id res chain seq x y z
N MET A 1 -8.34 -1.87 -13.32
CA MET A 1 -7.61 -1.63 -12.06
C MET A 1 -8.00 -0.25 -11.57
N ASN A 2 -8.36 -0.11 -10.29
CA ASN A 2 -8.58 1.22 -9.73
C ASN A 2 -7.27 1.90 -9.38
N PHE A 3 -7.17 3.17 -9.77
CA PHE A 3 -6.07 4.05 -9.46
C PHE A 3 -6.49 5.21 -8.54
N GLN A 4 -7.77 5.46 -8.30
CA GLN A 4 -8.32 6.66 -7.64
C GLN A 4 -7.67 7.03 -6.28
N LEU A 5 -7.03 6.10 -5.56
CA LEU A 5 -6.20 6.44 -4.39
C LEU A 5 -4.98 7.32 -4.72
N TYR A 6 -4.63 7.55 -6.00
CA TYR A 6 -3.65 8.58 -6.37
C TYR A 6 -4.15 10.00 -6.13
N GLU A 7 -5.47 10.20 -6.07
CA GLU A 7 -6.10 11.53 -5.90
C GLU A 7 -5.90 12.08 -4.49
N VAL A 8 -5.53 11.22 -3.54
CA VAL A 8 -5.17 11.62 -2.18
C VAL A 8 -3.90 12.47 -2.22
N THR A 9 -4.02 13.66 -1.64
CA THR A 9 -2.92 14.62 -1.49
C THR A 9 -2.60 14.84 -0.01
N SER A 10 -1.56 15.61 0.30
CA SER A 10 -1.20 15.95 1.68
C SER A 10 -2.25 16.81 2.41
N THR A 11 -3.23 17.36 1.68
CA THR A 11 -4.32 18.17 2.26
C THR A 11 -5.65 17.42 2.30
N SER A 12 -5.68 16.16 1.84
CA SER A 12 -6.89 15.34 1.89
C SER A 12 -7.23 14.96 3.33
N THR A 13 -8.52 15.04 3.64
CA THR A 13 -9.13 14.70 4.93
C THR A 13 -9.55 13.23 4.99
N GLY A 14 -10.06 12.78 6.14
CA GLY A 14 -10.64 11.45 6.27
C GLY A 14 -11.90 11.27 5.41
N ILE A 15 -12.69 12.34 5.26
CA ILE A 15 -13.87 12.37 4.39
C ILE A 15 -13.47 12.21 2.92
N ASP A 16 -12.47 12.95 2.45
CA ASP A 16 -12.02 12.84 1.05
C ASP A 16 -11.60 11.41 0.71
N LEU A 17 -10.87 10.76 1.62
CA LEU A 17 -10.46 9.37 1.45
C LEU A 17 -11.66 8.41 1.44
N GLN A 18 -12.63 8.61 2.32
CA GLN A 18 -13.86 7.83 2.33
C GLN A 18 -14.63 7.98 1.03
N GLU A 19 -14.83 9.20 0.53
CA GLU A 19 -15.53 9.46 -0.72
C GLU A 19 -14.85 8.78 -1.91
N ILE A 20 -13.52 8.82 -1.99
CA ILE A 20 -12.75 8.12 -3.03
C ILE A 20 -13.01 6.61 -3.00
N ILE A 21 -12.94 5.99 -1.82
CA ILE A 21 -13.11 4.53 -1.66
C ILE A 21 -14.57 4.14 -1.92
N ASP A 22 -15.51 4.92 -1.39
CA ASP A 22 -16.95 4.67 -1.51
C ASP A 22 -17.43 4.82 -2.96
N ASN A 23 -16.94 5.83 -3.67
CA ASN A 23 -17.19 6.01 -5.10
C ASN A 23 -16.73 4.80 -5.91
N TRP A 24 -15.57 4.23 -5.59
CA TRP A 24 -15.09 3.02 -6.24
C TRP A 24 -15.96 1.79 -5.95
N LEU A 25 -16.29 1.56 -4.68
CA LEU A 25 -17.04 0.38 -4.26
C LEU A 25 -18.48 0.43 -4.78
N LYS A 26 -19.13 1.60 -4.77
CA LYS A 26 -20.52 1.78 -5.24
C LYS A 26 -20.68 1.67 -6.74
N ASN A 27 -19.69 2.10 -7.53
CA ASN A 27 -19.74 2.02 -8.99
C ASN A 27 -19.24 0.68 -9.55
N MET A 28 -18.86 -0.25 -8.67
CA MET A 28 -18.38 -1.56 -9.09
C MET A 28 -19.53 -2.41 -9.65
N PRO A 29 -19.36 -3.07 -10.81
CA PRO A 29 -20.34 -4.03 -11.28
C PRO A 29 -20.54 -5.17 -10.27
N MET A 30 -21.80 -5.58 -10.07
CA MET A 30 -22.15 -6.63 -9.13
C MET A 30 -21.34 -7.91 -9.38
N GLY A 31 -20.83 -8.52 -8.30
CA GLY A 31 -20.03 -9.74 -8.35
C GLY A 31 -18.57 -9.57 -8.80
N LYS A 32 -18.10 -8.33 -9.01
CA LYS A 32 -16.67 -8.06 -9.25
C LYS A 32 -15.92 -7.80 -7.95
N ILE A 33 -14.62 -8.05 -7.99
CA ILE A 33 -13.72 -7.90 -6.84
C ILE A 33 -12.99 -6.56 -6.96
N PRO A 34 -13.02 -5.69 -5.92
CA PRO A 34 -12.26 -4.47 -5.93
C PRO A 34 -10.76 -4.72 -5.94
N ASN A 35 -10.03 -3.80 -6.54
CA ASN A 35 -8.59 -3.71 -6.38
C ASN A 35 -8.20 -2.27 -6.05
N PHE A 36 -7.08 -2.09 -5.36
CA PHE A 36 -6.56 -0.79 -4.98
C PHE A 36 -5.08 -0.69 -5.33
N VAL A 37 -4.65 0.47 -5.86
CA VAL A 37 -3.28 0.74 -6.29
C VAL A 37 -2.86 2.11 -5.74
N LEU A 38 -1.67 2.20 -5.12
CA LEU A 38 -1.13 3.48 -4.63
C LEU A 38 -0.08 4.09 -5.55
N SER A 39 0.67 3.28 -6.28
CA SER A 39 1.73 3.74 -7.18
C SER A 39 2.00 2.74 -8.31
N SER A 40 2.76 3.15 -9.32
CA SER A 40 3.18 2.28 -10.43
C SER A 40 4.45 2.82 -11.11
N HIS A 41 4.84 2.27 -12.26
CA HIS A 41 5.90 2.81 -13.09
C HIS A 41 5.50 4.06 -13.90
N ASP A 42 4.20 4.36 -13.96
CA ASP A 42 3.64 5.55 -14.63
C ASP A 42 3.13 6.60 -13.64
N PHE A 43 3.02 6.24 -12.36
CA PHE A 43 2.52 7.12 -11.30
C PHE A 43 3.59 7.32 -10.22
N PRO A 44 3.80 8.55 -9.72
CA PRO A 44 4.79 8.82 -8.68
C PRO A 44 4.61 7.92 -7.46
N ARG A 45 5.71 7.63 -6.75
CA ARG A 45 5.66 6.93 -5.46
C ARG A 45 4.71 7.65 -4.51
N VAL A 46 3.90 6.92 -3.75
CA VAL A 46 2.90 7.51 -2.85
C VAL A 46 3.51 8.58 -1.93
N ALA A 47 4.68 8.33 -1.35
CA ALA A 47 5.33 9.28 -0.45
C ALA A 47 5.86 10.55 -1.13
N SER A 48 6.16 10.51 -2.42
CA SER A 48 6.48 11.74 -3.16
C SER A 48 5.27 12.66 -3.34
N ARG A 49 4.04 12.10 -3.26
CA ARG A 49 2.79 12.86 -3.36
C ARG A 49 2.30 13.38 -2.00
N VAL A 50 2.36 12.52 -0.99
CA VAL A 50 1.69 12.78 0.32
C VAL A 50 2.64 12.82 1.52
N GLY A 51 3.93 12.59 1.31
CA GLY A 51 4.91 12.45 2.39
C GLY A 51 4.93 11.04 3.02
N SER A 52 6.00 10.72 3.76
CA SER A 52 6.27 9.36 4.24
C SER A 52 5.27 8.85 5.30
N ILE A 53 4.76 9.73 6.14
CA ILE A 53 3.82 9.37 7.22
C ILE A 53 2.49 8.95 6.59
N LEU A 54 1.88 9.82 5.79
CA LEU A 54 0.61 9.53 5.13
C LEU A 54 0.74 8.38 4.13
N ALA A 55 1.88 8.22 3.45
CA ALA A 55 2.15 7.06 2.61
C ALA A 55 2.07 5.73 3.39
N SER A 56 2.64 5.69 4.59
CA SER A 56 2.58 4.50 5.45
C SER A 56 1.15 4.21 5.89
N SER A 57 0.37 5.24 6.24
CA SER A 57 -1.05 5.12 6.58
C SER A 57 -1.88 4.61 5.40
N LEU A 58 -1.67 5.15 4.20
CA LEU A 58 -2.36 4.70 2.98
C LEU A 58 -2.01 3.25 2.63
N GLN A 59 -0.77 2.82 2.86
CA GLN A 59 -0.37 1.43 2.68
C GLN A 59 -1.10 0.50 3.68
N ILE A 60 -1.25 0.92 4.93
CA ILE A 60 -2.04 0.19 5.94
C ILE A 60 -3.50 0.09 5.48
N ILE A 61 -4.11 1.21 5.10
CA ILE A 61 -5.51 1.26 4.64
C ILE A 61 -5.70 0.34 3.43
N MET A 62 -4.87 0.49 2.38
CA MET A 62 -4.95 -0.34 1.18
C MET A 62 -4.88 -1.84 1.50
N MET A 63 -4.02 -2.24 2.43
CA MET A 63 -3.87 -3.64 2.86
C MET A 63 -5.05 -4.17 3.70
N LEU A 64 -5.92 -3.30 4.20
CA LEU A 64 -7.05 -3.68 5.04
C LEU A 64 -8.41 -3.49 4.34
N LEU A 65 -8.43 -2.80 3.20
CA LEU A 65 -9.62 -2.67 2.36
C LEU A 65 -10.04 -4.02 1.74
N PRO A 66 -11.35 -4.19 1.46
CA PRO A 66 -11.85 -5.40 0.81
C PRO A 66 -11.25 -5.57 -0.60
N GLY A 67 -11.10 -6.82 -1.05
CA GLY A 67 -10.54 -7.10 -2.38
C GLY A 67 -9.00 -7.12 -2.42
N ILE A 68 -8.42 -6.74 -3.56
CA ILE A 68 -7.02 -7.03 -3.89
C ILE A 68 -6.16 -5.76 -3.74
N PRO A 69 -5.28 -5.68 -2.73
CA PRO A 69 -4.24 -4.66 -2.69
C PRO A 69 -3.17 -4.97 -3.75
N ILE A 70 -2.82 -3.99 -4.57
CA ILE A 70 -1.75 -4.10 -5.56
C ILE A 70 -0.59 -3.21 -5.10
N CYS A 71 0.50 -3.84 -4.71
CA CYS A 71 1.72 -3.17 -4.25
C CYS A 71 2.74 -3.12 -5.40
N TYR A 72 3.30 -1.94 -5.67
CA TYR A 72 4.38 -1.78 -6.64
C TYR A 72 5.74 -1.98 -5.97
N TYR A 73 6.72 -2.54 -6.68
CA TYR A 73 8.01 -2.92 -6.08
C TYR A 73 8.65 -1.73 -5.35
N GLY A 74 9.08 -1.89 -4.11
CA GLY A 74 9.66 -0.81 -3.29
C GLY A 74 8.66 -0.03 -2.44
N ASP A 75 7.34 -0.18 -2.65
CA ASP A 75 6.32 0.41 -1.76
C ASP A 75 6.31 -0.28 -0.37
N GLU A 76 6.85 -1.50 -0.27
CA GLU A 76 7.04 -2.22 0.98
C GLU A 76 8.24 -1.74 1.80
N THR A 77 9.09 -0.91 1.22
CA THR A 77 10.26 -0.32 1.89
C THR A 77 10.02 1.15 2.16
N LYS A 78 10.87 1.76 2.98
CA LYS A 78 10.82 3.20 3.20
C LYS A 78 10.87 3.91 1.83
N PRO A 79 10.04 4.91 1.60
CA PRO A 79 10.06 5.66 0.34
C PRO A 79 11.36 6.43 0.15
N SER A 80 11.85 6.50 -1.09
CA SER A 80 13.09 7.20 -1.42
C SER A 80 12.84 8.43 -2.28
N ASN A 81 13.53 9.53 -2.00
CA ASN A 81 13.45 10.76 -2.79
C ASN A 81 14.45 10.65 -3.95
N SER A 82 14.00 10.31 -5.15
CA SER A 82 14.81 10.29 -6.37
C SER A 82 14.16 11.14 -7.46
N ARG A 83 14.95 11.52 -8.48
CA ARG A 83 14.51 12.30 -9.66
C ARG A 83 13.56 11.49 -10.56
N ASP A 84 13.75 10.18 -10.66
CA ASP A 84 12.79 9.23 -11.24
C ASP A 84 12.47 8.16 -10.18
N PRO A 85 11.72 8.53 -9.13
CA PRO A 85 11.53 7.68 -7.95
C PRO A 85 10.68 6.45 -8.25
N MET A 86 9.94 6.48 -9.36
CA MET A 86 9.05 5.38 -9.74
C MET A 86 9.79 4.25 -10.45
N ARG A 87 10.98 4.48 -11.01
CA ARG A 87 11.73 3.46 -11.78
C ARG A 87 13.14 3.18 -11.28
N THR A 88 13.61 3.84 -10.21
CA THR A 88 14.96 3.58 -9.68
C THR A 88 15.16 2.11 -9.32
N PRO A 89 16.36 1.55 -9.54
CA PRO A 89 16.65 0.19 -9.15
C PRO A 89 16.41 -0.08 -7.66
N MET A 90 16.05 -1.33 -7.33
CA MET A 90 15.75 -1.75 -5.96
C MET A 90 17.00 -1.68 -5.07
N GLN A 91 16.82 -1.24 -3.83
CA GLN A 91 17.90 -1.07 -2.85
C GLN A 91 17.96 -2.28 -1.93
N TRP A 92 18.67 -3.34 -2.35
CA TRP A 92 18.76 -4.60 -1.60
C TRP A 92 19.68 -4.52 -0.37
N ASN A 93 20.86 -3.90 -0.52
CA ASN A 93 21.88 -3.82 0.51
C ASN A 93 22.75 -2.55 0.36
N SER A 94 23.77 -2.41 1.20
CA SER A 94 24.71 -1.29 1.17
C SER A 94 25.90 -1.48 0.20
N GLY A 95 25.91 -2.55 -0.61
CA GLY A 95 26.97 -2.90 -1.56
C GLY A 95 26.97 -2.08 -2.87
N LYS A 96 27.73 -2.53 -3.88
CA LYS A 96 27.78 -1.88 -5.19
C LYS A 96 26.36 -1.79 -5.80
N ASN A 97 25.99 -0.62 -6.31
CA ASN A 97 24.65 -0.33 -6.84
C ASN A 97 23.50 -0.83 -5.96
N ALA A 98 23.62 -0.68 -4.64
CA ALA A 98 22.64 -1.16 -3.67
C ALA A 98 22.33 -2.67 -3.75
N GLY A 99 23.24 -3.48 -4.31
CA GLY A 99 23.03 -4.91 -4.55
C GLY A 99 22.10 -5.21 -5.73
N PHE A 100 21.72 -4.21 -6.53
CA PHE A 100 20.90 -4.41 -7.73
C PHE A 100 21.70 -5.03 -8.89
N SER A 101 22.97 -4.66 -9.03
CA SER A 101 23.80 -5.04 -10.17
C SER A 101 25.29 -4.93 -9.85
N ASP A 102 26.07 -5.87 -10.38
CA ASP A 102 27.54 -5.85 -10.29
C ASP A 102 28.20 -5.04 -11.41
N PHE A 103 27.45 -4.64 -12.45
CA PHE A 103 27.96 -3.77 -13.52
C PHE A 103 28.36 -2.38 -12.98
N ASP A 104 29.24 -1.66 -13.68
CA ASP A 104 29.72 -0.36 -13.18
C ASP A 104 28.64 0.71 -13.17
N ILE A 105 27.75 0.71 -14.17
CA ILE A 105 26.68 1.70 -14.31
C ILE A 105 25.36 0.99 -14.60
N PRO A 106 24.38 1.03 -13.67
CA PRO A 106 23.03 0.55 -13.95
C PRO A 106 22.31 1.48 -14.93
N TRP A 107 21.27 0.97 -15.60
CA TRP A 107 20.47 1.71 -16.58
C TRP A 107 19.79 2.98 -16.01
N LEU A 108 19.57 3.03 -14.68
CA LEU A 108 19.25 4.22 -13.92
C LEU A 108 20.09 4.28 -12.64
N PRO A 109 20.48 5.47 -12.17
CA PRO A 109 21.21 5.60 -10.91
C PRO A 109 20.36 5.12 -9.73
N VAL A 110 21.00 4.41 -8.80
CA VAL A 110 20.40 4.08 -7.50
C VAL A 110 20.20 5.34 -6.67
N ASN A 111 19.20 5.35 -5.79
CA ASN A 111 19.05 6.45 -4.85
C ASN A 111 20.29 6.57 -3.96
N SER A 112 20.78 7.79 -3.71
CA SER A 112 21.98 8.04 -2.91
C SER A 112 21.85 7.58 -1.45
N ASN A 113 20.64 7.41 -0.93
CA ASN A 113 20.39 6.96 0.44
C ASN A 113 20.51 5.44 0.66
N PHE A 114 20.83 4.65 -0.37
CA PHE A 114 20.85 3.18 -0.30
C PHE A 114 21.78 2.59 0.76
N LYS A 115 22.78 3.34 1.22
CA LYS A 115 23.68 2.92 2.30
C LYS A 115 22.97 2.77 3.64
N ILE A 116 21.95 3.60 3.88
CA ILE A 116 21.20 3.65 5.15
C ILE A 116 19.75 3.18 4.99
N GLN A 117 19.24 3.12 3.77
CA GLN A 117 17.87 2.72 3.46
C GLN A 117 17.89 1.64 2.40
N ASN A 118 17.80 0.39 2.82
CA ASN A 118 17.79 -0.76 1.95
C ASN A 118 17.11 -1.94 2.66
N VAL A 119 16.80 -2.99 1.90
CA VAL A 119 16.10 -4.18 2.40
C VAL A 119 16.87 -4.87 3.52
N GLU A 120 18.20 -4.96 3.45
CA GLU A 120 19.01 -5.59 4.50
C GLU A 120 18.89 -4.82 5.83
N VAL A 121 19.01 -3.49 5.81
CA VAL A 121 18.86 -2.63 6.98
C VAL A 121 17.45 -2.73 7.56
N GLU A 122 16.42 -2.63 6.70
CA GLU A 122 15.03 -2.71 7.16
C GLU A 122 14.63 -4.10 7.65
N LYS A 123 15.26 -5.16 7.13
CA LYS A 123 15.07 -6.52 7.67
C LYS A 123 15.56 -6.63 9.11
N ALA A 124 16.64 -5.95 9.46
CA ALA A 124 17.23 -5.99 10.80
C ALA A 124 16.47 -5.11 11.81
N ASP A 125 15.85 -4.01 11.37
CA ASP A 125 15.07 -3.12 12.23
C ASP A 125 13.63 -3.61 12.43
N PRO A 126 13.21 -4.01 13.65
CA PRO A 126 11.87 -4.52 13.94
C PRO A 126 10.74 -3.48 13.78
N PHE A 127 11.09 -2.19 13.73
CA PHE A 127 10.16 -1.07 13.58
C PHE A 127 10.13 -0.49 12.15
N SER A 128 10.85 -1.11 11.21
CA SER A 128 10.92 -0.66 9.82
C SER A 128 9.59 -0.76 9.08
N VAL A 129 9.50 -0.04 7.96
CA VAL A 129 8.36 -0.10 7.03
C VAL A 129 8.20 -1.53 6.52
N LEU A 130 9.29 -2.19 6.15
CA LEU A 130 9.27 -3.60 5.71
C LEU A 130 8.71 -4.55 6.77
N GLN A 131 9.06 -4.38 8.05
CA GLN A 131 8.52 -5.24 9.11
C GLN A 131 7.03 -4.97 9.35
N ASN A 132 6.59 -3.72 9.27
CA ASN A 132 5.17 -3.39 9.34
C ASN A 132 4.40 -3.95 8.15
N PHE A 133 4.95 -3.87 6.94
CA PHE A 133 4.37 -4.48 5.75
C PHE A 133 4.20 -6.00 5.92
N LYS A 134 5.20 -6.70 6.45
CA LYS A 134 5.09 -8.15 6.76
C LYS A 134 3.98 -8.45 7.77
N LYS A 135 3.79 -7.60 8.79
CA LYS A 135 2.68 -7.74 9.75
C LYS A 135 1.34 -7.55 9.05
N LEU A 136 1.20 -6.56 8.17
CA LEU A 136 -0.02 -6.33 7.38
C LEU A 136 -0.34 -7.50 6.45
N VAL A 137 0.67 -8.08 5.78
CA VAL A 137 0.47 -9.27 4.93
C VAL A 137 -0.04 -10.46 5.74
N LYS A 138 0.40 -10.62 6.99
CA LYS A 138 -0.15 -11.64 7.90
C LYS A 138 -1.60 -11.30 8.28
N LEU A 139 -1.86 -10.07 8.71
CA LEU A 139 -3.19 -9.60 9.11
C LEU A 139 -4.22 -9.69 7.96
N ARG A 140 -3.80 -9.47 6.71
CA ARG A 140 -4.64 -9.61 5.52
C ARG A 140 -5.25 -11.02 5.38
N ARG A 141 -4.63 -12.04 5.98
CA ARG A 141 -5.10 -13.44 5.92
C ARG A 141 -6.21 -13.75 6.94
N GLU A 142 -6.51 -12.83 7.84
CA GLU A 142 -7.63 -12.99 8.77
C GLU A 142 -8.97 -13.02 8.00
N LEU A 143 -9.91 -13.85 8.46
CA LEU A 143 -11.19 -14.06 7.78
C LEU A 143 -12.00 -12.76 7.67
N SER A 144 -11.95 -11.90 8.69
CA SER A 144 -12.61 -10.58 8.66
C SER A 144 -12.07 -9.68 7.55
N ILE A 145 -10.79 -9.78 7.19
CA ILE A 145 -10.20 -8.97 6.12
C ILE A 145 -10.39 -9.64 4.75
N LEU A 146 -10.39 -10.98 4.67
CA LEU A 146 -10.61 -11.71 3.41
C LEU A 146 -12.06 -11.73 2.95
N TYR A 147 -12.98 -12.00 3.88
CA TYR A 147 -14.37 -12.33 3.59
C TYR A 147 -15.36 -11.54 4.45
N GLY A 148 -14.88 -10.75 5.39
CA GLY A 148 -15.73 -9.97 6.27
C GLY A 148 -16.40 -8.80 5.56
N THR A 149 -17.44 -8.30 6.21
CA THR A 149 -18.10 -7.05 5.86
C THR A 149 -17.19 -5.89 6.25
N PHE A 150 -17.03 -4.93 5.35
CA PHE A 150 -16.32 -3.68 5.58
C PHE A 150 -17.32 -2.56 5.81
N GLU A 151 -17.18 -1.83 6.93
CA GLU A 151 -18.04 -0.69 7.25
C GLU A 151 -17.22 0.49 7.76
N TYR A 152 -17.59 1.69 7.33
CA TYR A 152 -17.01 2.93 7.84
C TYR A 152 -17.45 3.18 9.29
N ALA A 153 -16.52 3.63 10.12
CA ALA A 153 -16.81 4.18 11.44
C ALA A 153 -16.47 5.66 11.38
N ILE A 154 -17.44 6.56 11.47
CA ILE A 154 -17.16 8.00 11.41
C ILE A 154 -16.86 8.49 12.83
N LEU A 155 -15.67 9.06 13.01
CA LEU A 155 -15.25 9.64 14.29
C LEU A 155 -15.04 11.16 14.20
N ASP A 156 -14.45 11.64 13.10
CA ASP A 156 -14.14 13.06 12.85
C ASP A 156 -13.93 13.31 11.34
N VAL A 157 -13.93 14.57 10.88
CA VAL A 157 -13.67 14.95 9.48
C VAL A 157 -12.25 14.60 9.04
N ASP A 158 -11.28 14.67 9.96
CA ASP A 158 -9.87 14.41 9.68
C ASP A 158 -9.46 12.94 9.89
N ILE A 159 -10.35 12.12 10.48
CA ILE A 159 -10.05 10.73 10.85
C ILE A 159 -10.79 9.77 9.93
N PHE A 160 -10.04 9.06 9.09
CA PHE A 160 -10.55 7.89 8.39
C PHE A 160 -10.54 6.66 9.30
N SER A 161 -11.71 6.12 9.59
CA SER A 161 -11.86 4.88 10.36
C SER A 161 -12.88 3.93 9.76
N PHE A 162 -12.61 2.65 9.92
CA PHE A 162 -13.47 1.56 9.47
C PHE A 162 -13.23 0.35 10.37
N TYR A 163 -14.14 -0.61 10.27
CA TYR A 163 -13.98 -1.91 10.89
C TYR A 163 -14.35 -3.01 9.89
N THR A 164 -13.83 -4.20 10.16
CA THR A 164 -14.20 -5.39 9.42
C THR A 164 -14.66 -6.45 10.39
N PHE A 165 -15.73 -7.17 10.04
CA PHE A 165 -16.25 -8.25 10.87
C PHE A 165 -16.68 -9.42 9.99
N TYR A 166 -16.54 -10.61 10.52
CA TYR A 166 -16.96 -11.84 9.85
C TYR A 166 -17.76 -12.67 10.85
N ASP A 167 -19.07 -12.75 10.63
CA ASP A 167 -19.93 -13.69 11.33
C ASP A 167 -19.83 -15.02 10.59
N GLY A 168 -19.23 -16.03 11.22
CA GLY A 168 -18.96 -17.34 10.62
C GLY A 168 -20.20 -18.19 10.33
N SER A 169 -21.38 -17.59 10.23
CA SER A 169 -22.62 -18.26 9.87
C SER A 169 -22.52 -18.78 8.43
N GLN A 170 -22.53 -20.11 8.29
CA GLN A 170 -22.42 -20.81 7.02
C GLN A 170 -23.51 -20.33 6.06
N MET A 171 -23.13 -19.78 4.90
CA MET A 171 -24.05 -19.73 3.76
C MET A 171 -24.37 -21.17 3.34
N LEU A 172 -25.52 -21.68 3.78
CA LEU A 172 -26.12 -22.89 3.24
C LEU A 172 -26.51 -22.62 1.79
N PHE A 173 -25.62 -22.95 0.85
CA PHE A 173 -25.99 -23.07 -0.55
C PHE A 173 -26.78 -24.37 -0.72
N ASN A 174 -28.11 -24.30 -0.57
CA ASN A 174 -28.99 -25.33 -1.08
C ASN A 174 -29.07 -25.18 -2.60
N SER A 175 -28.33 -26.00 -3.34
CA SER A 175 -28.61 -26.25 -4.75
C SER A 175 -29.60 -27.43 -4.84
N SER A 176 -30.84 -27.12 -5.22
CA SER A 176 -31.80 -28.07 -5.79
C SER A 176 -31.47 -28.40 -7.23
#